data_AF-A0A164JZ99-F1
#
_entry.id   AF-A0A164JZ99-F1
#
_cell.length_a   1.000
_cell.length_b   1.000
_cell.length_c   1.000
_cell.angle_alpha   90.00
_cell.angle_beta   90.00
_cell.angle_gamma   90.00
#
_symmetry.space_group_name_H-M   'P 1'
#
loop_
_entity.id
_entity.type
_entity.pdbx_description
1 polymer ?
#
loop_
_entity_poly.entity_id
_entity_poly.type
_entity_poly.pdbx_seq_one_letter_code
_entity_poly.pdbx_strand_id
1 'polypeptide(L)'
;MTGILKFVYIYIVLNKLCCNLQERVIINTFILKGKAELQATSGRSHSMKYDSGFLMQCLLLKLKSSSTYTHLKNNNILPLPSLSTLRRRLSSSECKYGFNELALQNMKQALENLQNWERWGSLMWDEVSLKKDLTWHATRL
;
A
#
# COMPACT_ATOMS: atom_id res chain seq x y z
N MET A 1 34.46 4.26 -9.98
CA MET A 1 34.52 5.13 -8.78
C MET A 1 33.53 6.31 -8.78
N THR A 2 32.99 6.74 -9.93
CA THR A 2 32.04 7.86 -10.03
C THR A 2 30.61 7.56 -9.56
N GLY A 3 30.20 6.29 -9.53
CA GLY A 3 28.86 5.88 -9.08
C GLY A 3 28.65 5.95 -7.56
N ILE A 4 29.70 5.69 -6.77
CA ILE A 4 29.63 5.71 -5.31
C ILE A 4 29.47 7.14 -4.80
N LEU A 5 30.18 8.11 -5.39
CA LEU A 5 30.03 9.52 -5.04
C LEU A 5 28.62 10.06 -5.35
N LYS A 6 27.99 9.65 -6.46
CA LYS A 6 26.60 10.04 -6.76
C LYS A 6 25.61 9.50 -5.73
N PHE A 7 25.81 8.26 -5.27
CA PHE A 7 24.99 7.65 -4.23
C PHE A 7 25.16 8.37 -2.88
N VAL A 8 26.39 8.74 -2.52
CA VAL A 8 26.70 9.49 -1.29
C VAL A 8 26.16 10.92 -1.34
N TYR A 9 26.21 11.59 -2.50
CA TYR A 9 25.67 12.94 -2.68
C TYR A 9 24.13 12.97 -2.52
N ILE A 10 23.44 11.95 -3.03
CA ILE A 10 22.01 11.73 -2.75
C ILE A 10 21.76 11.49 -1.25
N TYR A 11 22.62 10.72 -0.59
CA TYR A 11 22.51 10.40 0.84
C TYR A 11 22.59 11.63 1.76
N ILE A 12 23.43 12.60 1.41
CA ILE A 12 23.63 13.84 2.20
C ILE A 12 22.47 14.83 1.97
N VAL A 13 21.94 14.92 0.75
CA VAL A 13 20.82 15.83 0.45
C VAL A 13 19.50 15.34 1.08
N LEU A 14 19.26 14.03 1.14
CA LEU A 14 18.04 13.47 1.73
C LEU A 14 18.00 13.54 3.27
N ASN A 15 19.15 13.61 3.95
CA ASN A 15 19.19 13.65 5.42
C ASN A 15 18.85 15.02 6.02
N LYS A 16 18.83 16.09 5.20
CA LYS A 16 18.68 17.47 5.67
C LYS A 16 17.34 18.12 5.30
N LEU A 17 16.43 17.39 4.68
CA LEU A 17 15.09 17.87 4.38
C LEU A 17 14.09 17.31 5.39
N CYS A 18 13.19 18.18 5.84
CA CYS A 18 12.04 17.87 6.68
C CYS A 18 11.07 16.94 5.92
N CYS A 19 11.47 15.70 5.64
CA CYS A 19 10.63 14.77 4.89
C CYS A 19 9.48 14.31 5.79
N ASN A 20 8.25 14.38 5.26
CA ASN A 20 7.04 13.89 5.91
C ASN A 20 7.22 12.39 6.27
N LEU A 21 6.53 11.90 7.32
CA LEU A 21 6.62 10.50 7.76
C LEU A 21 6.44 9.50 6.60
N GLN A 22 5.57 9.81 5.64
CA GLN A 22 5.32 8.98 4.47
C GLN A 22 6.52 8.88 3.52
N GLU A 23 7.20 9.99 3.27
CA GLU A 23 8.38 10.05 2.40
C GLU A 23 9.54 9.27 3.01
N ARG A 24 9.71 9.36 4.34
CA ARG A 24 10.72 8.58 5.08
C ARG A 24 10.49 7.07 4.93
N VAL A 25 9.25 6.61 5.00
CA VAL A 25 8.90 5.19 4.80
C VAL A 25 9.29 4.72 3.39
N ILE A 26 9.05 5.54 2.37
CA ILE A 26 9.43 5.24 0.99
C ILE A 26 10.96 5.16 0.87
N ILE A 27 11.69 6.19 1.31
CA ILE A 27 13.16 6.24 1.24
C ILE A 27 13.78 5.04 1.96
N ASN A 28 13.31 4.72 3.16
CA ASN A 28 13.78 3.57 3.92
C ASN A 28 13.55 2.25 3.17
N THR A 29 12.42 2.12 2.46
CA THR A 29 12.13 0.93 1.65
C THR A 29 13.11 0.78 0.49
N PHE A 30 13.47 1.87 -0.18
CA PHE A 30 14.52 1.86 -1.22
C PHE A 30 15.88 1.42 -0.66
N ILE A 31 16.29 1.96 0.50
CA ILE A 31 17.55 1.60 1.14
C ILE A 31 17.56 0.12 1.53
N LEU A 32 16.47 -0.37 2.12
CA LEU A 32 16.33 -1.79 2.50
C LEU A 32 16.39 -2.71 1.27
N LYS A 33 15.78 -2.31 0.16
CA LYS A 33 15.83 -3.06 -1.09
C LYS A 33 17.26 -3.16 -1.61
N GLY A 34 17.98 -2.03 -1.68
CA GLY A 34 19.36 -2.01 -2.12
C GLY A 34 20.27 -2.88 -1.23
N LYS A 35 20.13 -2.79 0.10
CA LYS A 35 20.85 -3.68 1.03
C LYS A 35 20.56 -5.16 0.79
N ALA A 36 19.28 -5.50 0.60
CA ALA A 36 18.87 -6.88 0.39
C ALA A 36 19.35 -7.47 -0.95
N GLU A 37 19.52 -6.63 -1.97
CA GLU A 37 20.11 -7.03 -3.26
C GLU A 37 21.62 -7.25 -3.15
N LEU A 38 22.33 -6.37 -2.43
CA LEU A 38 23.77 -6.50 -2.20
C LEU A 38 24.12 -7.76 -1.37
N GLN A 39 23.27 -8.14 -0.42
CA GLN A 39 23.47 -9.32 0.42
C GLN A 39 22.99 -10.63 -0.23
N ALA A 40 22.35 -10.56 -1.40
CA ALA A 40 21.79 -11.75 -2.04
C ALA A 40 22.88 -12.57 -2.75
N THR A 41 23.19 -13.75 -2.21
CA THR A 41 24.11 -14.73 -2.82
C THR A 41 23.59 -15.34 -4.13
N SER A 42 22.27 -15.34 -4.34
CA SER A 42 21.59 -15.95 -5.50
C SER A 42 21.02 -14.92 -6.50
N GLY A 43 21.40 -13.65 -6.39
CA GLY A 43 20.90 -12.56 -7.25
C GLY A 43 19.42 -12.19 -7.02
N ARG A 44 18.74 -12.79 -6.02
CA ARG A 44 17.36 -12.47 -5.65
C ARG A 44 17.24 -12.13 -4.16
N SER A 45 16.75 -10.92 -3.87
CA SER A 45 16.53 -10.43 -2.50
C SER A 45 15.24 -11.02 -1.90
N HIS A 46 15.29 -12.25 -1.38
CA HIS A 46 14.09 -12.98 -0.91
C HIS A 46 13.58 -12.60 0.51
N SER A 47 14.26 -11.71 1.24
CA SER A 47 13.99 -11.49 2.68
C SER A 47 13.49 -10.08 3.05
N MET A 48 13.17 -9.22 2.10
CA MET A 48 12.74 -7.86 2.42
C MET A 48 11.31 -7.84 2.99
N LYS A 49 11.17 -7.35 4.22
CA LYS A 49 9.88 -7.07 4.85
C LYS A 49 9.45 -5.64 4.52
N TYR A 50 8.23 -5.49 4.02
CA TYR A 50 7.65 -4.19 3.72
C TYR A 50 6.95 -3.61 4.95
N ASP A 51 7.11 -2.31 5.14
CA ASP A 51 6.35 -1.55 6.13
C ASP A 51 4.84 -1.52 5.78
N SER A 52 3.99 -1.47 6.79
CA SER A 52 2.52 -1.46 6.58
C SER A 52 2.03 -0.20 5.87
N GLY A 53 2.63 0.96 6.17
CA GLY A 53 2.32 2.23 5.48
C GLY A 53 2.71 2.17 4.01
N PHE A 54 3.88 1.61 3.71
CA PHE A 54 4.32 1.41 2.32
C PHE A 54 3.40 0.44 1.55
N LEU A 55 2.97 -0.66 2.20
CA LEU A 55 2.03 -1.61 1.62
C LEU A 55 0.68 -0.95 1.29
N MET A 56 0.18 -0.08 2.17
CA MET A 56 -1.05 0.68 1.92
C MET A 56 -0.90 1.58 0.69
N GLN A 57 0.22 2.30 0.56
CA GLN A 57 0.48 3.13 -0.63
C GLN A 57 0.58 2.29 -1.91
N CYS A 58 1.22 1.13 -1.85
CA CYS A 58 1.26 0.18 -2.96
C CYS A 58 -0.14 -0.30 -3.36
N LEU A 59 -1.02 -0.54 -2.38
CA LEU A 59 -2.40 -0.93 -2.62
C LEU A 59 -3.19 0.21 -3.27
N LEU A 60 -3.07 1.44 -2.79
CA LEU A 60 -3.70 2.62 -3.38
C LEU A 60 -3.27 2.82 -4.85
N LEU A 61 -1.97 2.68 -5.13
CA LEU A 61 -1.44 2.72 -6.50
C LEU A 61 -2.05 1.63 -7.37
N LYS A 62 -2.16 0.41 -6.84
CA LYS A 62 -2.77 -0.73 -7.55
C LYS A 62 -4.25 -0.50 -7.85
N LEU A 63 -4.99 0.09 -6.91
CA LEU A 63 -6.40 0.43 -7.04
C LEU A 63 -6.63 1.50 -8.11
N LYS A 64 -5.73 2.50 -8.17
CA LYS A 64 -5.76 3.56 -9.20
C LYS A 64 -5.44 3.02 -10.59
N SER A 65 -4.41 2.18 -10.73
CA SER A 65 -4.09 1.53 -12.00
C SER A 65 -3.34 0.22 -11.80
N SER A 66 -4.02 -0.88 -12.14
CA SER A 66 -3.45 -2.22 -12.10
C SER A 66 -2.29 -2.42 -13.11
N SER A 67 -2.42 -1.81 -14.28
CA SER A 67 -1.43 -1.89 -15.37
C SER A 67 -0.15 -1.12 -14.99
N THR A 68 -0.30 0.12 -14.54
CA THR A 68 0.83 0.97 -14.13
C THR A 68 1.62 0.33 -12.99
N TYR A 69 0.93 -0.23 -11.99
CA TYR A 69 1.60 -0.96 -10.91
C TYR A 69 2.48 -2.10 -11.43
N THR A 70 1.95 -2.90 -12.36
CA THR A 70 2.66 -4.04 -12.95
C THR A 70 3.86 -3.58 -13.78
N HIS A 71 3.69 -2.51 -14.57
CA HIS A 71 4.75 -1.91 -15.36
C HIS A 71 5.90 -1.39 -14.48
N LEU A 72 5.60 -0.61 -13.44
CA LEU A 72 6.60 -0.06 -12.52
C LEU A 72 7.38 -1.16 -11.80
N LYS A 73 6.69 -2.24 -11.43
CA LYS A 73 7.31 -3.40 -10.79
C LYS A 73 8.19 -4.20 -11.75
N ASN A 74 7.69 -4.52 -12.95
CA ASN A 74 8.41 -5.39 -13.89
C ASN A 74 9.67 -4.72 -14.45
N ASN A 75 9.64 -3.40 -14.61
CA ASN A 75 10.82 -2.63 -15.01
C ASN A 75 11.76 -2.28 -13.84
N ASN A 76 11.51 -2.79 -12.63
CA ASN A 76 12.28 -2.51 -11.42
C ASN A 76 12.47 -1.01 -11.10
N ILE A 77 11.51 -0.16 -11.52
CA ILE A 77 11.55 1.29 -11.29
C ILE A 77 11.31 1.60 -9.81
N LEU A 78 10.36 0.89 -9.20
CA LEU A 78 10.01 1.01 -7.77
C LEU A 78 10.13 -0.36 -7.09
N PRO A 79 10.57 -0.41 -5.81
CA PRO A 79 10.68 -1.64 -5.04
C PRO A 79 9.28 -2.12 -4.58
N LEU A 80 8.42 -2.51 -5.51
CA LEU A 80 7.03 -2.86 -5.25
C LEU A 80 6.87 -4.35 -4.86
N PRO A 81 6.01 -4.68 -3.88
CA PRO A 81 5.72 -6.06 -3.52
C PRO A 81 5.03 -6.82 -4.67
N SER A 82 5.12 -8.15 -4.62
CA SER A 82 4.38 -9.01 -5.54
C SER A 82 2.87 -8.85 -5.39
N LEU A 83 2.14 -9.08 -6.49
CA LEU A 83 0.67 -9.09 -6.47
C LEU A 83 0.13 -10.15 -5.50
N SER A 84 0.82 -11.29 -5.36
CA SER A 84 0.49 -12.30 -4.35
C SER A 84 0.61 -11.77 -2.92
N THR A 85 1.63 -10.96 -2.63
CA THR A 85 1.82 -10.33 -1.33
C THR A 85 0.70 -9.33 -1.03
N LEU A 86 0.33 -8.48 -2.00
CA LEU A 86 -0.80 -7.57 -1.85
C LEU A 86 -2.12 -8.32 -1.63
N ARG A 87 -2.40 -9.35 -2.44
CA ARG A 87 -3.61 -10.18 -2.31
C ARG A 87 -3.69 -10.86 -0.95
N ARG A 88 -2.59 -11.41 -0.44
CA ARG A 88 -2.54 -12.04 0.89
C ARG A 88 -2.82 -11.06 2.02
N ARG A 89 -2.43 -9.78 1.86
CA ARG A 89 -2.73 -8.72 2.83
C ARG A 89 -4.18 -8.24 2.73
N LEU A 90 -4.77 -8.26 1.54
CA LEU A 90 -6.19 -7.97 1.37
C LEU A 90 -7.08 -9.10 1.89
N SER A 91 -6.67 -10.35 1.70
CA SER A 91 -7.45 -11.52 2.11
C SER A 91 -7.59 -11.66 3.63
N SER A 92 -6.75 -10.98 4.42
CA SER A 92 -6.91 -10.92 5.87
C SER A 92 -8.01 -9.95 6.33
N SER A 93 -8.60 -9.17 5.42
CA SER A 93 -9.77 -8.33 5.74
C SER A 93 -11.05 -9.14 5.56
N GLU A 94 -11.79 -9.33 6.66
CA GLU A 94 -13.10 -9.99 6.60
C GLU A 94 -14.14 -9.02 6.00
N CYS A 95 -14.59 -9.30 4.78
CA CYS A 95 -15.79 -8.65 4.23
C CYS A 95 -17.02 -9.51 4.58
N LYS A 96 -17.85 -8.99 5.49
CA LYS A 96 -19.14 -9.56 5.91
C LYS A 96 -20.29 -8.83 5.24
N TYR A 97 -21.43 -9.50 5.11
CA TYR A 97 -22.67 -8.86 4.70
C TYR A 97 -23.20 -7.96 5.82
N GLY A 98 -23.95 -6.92 5.45
CA GLY A 98 -24.47 -5.93 6.39
C GLY A 98 -23.51 -4.77 6.61
N PHE A 99 -23.64 -4.12 7.77
CA PHE A 99 -22.85 -2.94 8.09
C PHE A 99 -21.40 -3.27 8.42
N ASN A 100 -20.47 -2.51 7.85
CA ASN A 100 -19.06 -2.58 8.22
C ASN A 100 -18.82 -1.71 9.46
N GLU A 101 -18.82 -2.34 10.63
CA GLU A 101 -18.61 -1.67 11.92
C GLU A 101 -17.31 -0.86 11.97
N LEU A 102 -16.22 -1.41 11.42
CA LEU A 102 -14.93 -0.74 11.37
C LEU A 102 -15.02 0.54 10.52
N ALA A 103 -15.73 0.49 9.39
CA ALA A 103 -15.95 1.68 8.57
C ALA A 103 -16.78 2.74 9.31
N LEU A 104 -17.84 2.33 10.02
CA LEU A 104 -18.67 3.22 10.83
C LEU A 104 -17.87 3.87 11.97
N GLN A 105 -17.03 3.10 12.67
CA GLN A 105 -16.14 3.61 13.72
C GLN A 105 -15.13 4.62 13.16
N ASN A 106 -14.52 4.32 12.03
CA ASN A 106 -13.58 5.24 11.38
C ASN A 106 -14.28 6.54 10.92
N MET A 107 -15.52 6.45 10.40
CA MET A 107 -16.31 7.63 10.06
C MET A 107 -16.65 8.45 11.30
N LYS A 108 -17.06 7.80 12.40
CA LYS A 108 -17.31 8.48 13.67
C LYS A 108 -16.06 9.24 14.15
N GLN A 109 -14.91 8.57 14.18
CA GLN A 109 -13.65 9.18 14.58
C GLN A 109 -13.24 10.35 13.67
N ALA A 110 -13.49 10.25 12.37
CA ALA A 110 -13.22 11.35 11.43
C ALA A 110 -14.12 12.57 11.69
N LEU A 111 -15.37 12.35 12.09
CA LEU A 111 -16.35 13.42 12.36
C LEU A 111 -16.25 14.00 13.78
N GLU A 112 -15.62 13.30 14.72
CA GLU A 112 -15.48 13.72 16.12
C GLU A 112 -14.76 15.07 16.30
N ASN A 113 -13.84 15.42 15.39
CA ASN A 113 -13.08 16.67 15.43
C ASN A 113 -13.73 17.82 14.64
N LEU A 114 -14.84 17.57 13.93
CA LEU A 114 -15.54 18.59 13.15
C LEU A 114 -16.55 19.33 14.01
N GLN A 115 -16.91 20.55 13.61
CA GLN A 115 -17.94 21.31 14.31
C GLN A 115 -19.34 20.72 14.06
N ASN A 116 -20.28 20.95 14.99
CA ASN A 116 -21.58 20.28 14.96
C ASN A 116 -22.35 20.47 13.64
N TRP A 117 -22.20 21.61 12.97
CA TRP A 117 -22.85 21.87 11.68
C TRP A 117 -22.21 21.12 10.50
N GLU A 118 -20.92 20.76 10.59
CA GLU A 118 -20.21 20.00 9.55
C GLU A 118 -20.44 18.48 9.66
N ARG A 119 -21.01 18.02 10.79
CA ARG A 119 -21.31 16.60 11.03
C ARG A 119 -22.59 16.13 10.33
N TRP A 120 -23.42 17.06 9.85
CA TRP A 120 -24.66 16.72 9.17
C TRP A 120 -24.37 16.28 7.74
N GLY A 121 -24.83 15.08 7.38
CA GLY A 121 -24.71 14.52 6.05
C GLY A 121 -25.87 13.58 5.75
N SER A 122 -26.07 13.28 4.47
CA SER A 122 -27.03 12.26 4.03
C SER A 122 -26.28 11.01 3.56
N LEU A 123 -26.79 9.84 3.94
CA LEU A 123 -26.33 8.56 3.41
C LEU A 123 -27.33 8.10 2.36
N MET A 124 -26.94 8.13 1.10
CA MET A 124 -27.74 7.64 -0.02
C MET A 124 -27.23 6.25 -0.40
N TRP A 125 -28.15 5.30 -0.55
CA TRP A 125 -27.86 3.94 -1.01
C TRP A 125 -28.76 3.61 -2.20
N ASP A 126 -28.20 2.90 -3.17
CA ASP A 126 -28.93 2.36 -4.32
C ASP A 126 -28.48 0.92 -4.57
N GLU A 127 -29.35 0.12 -5.19
CA GLU A 127 -29.06 -1.28 -5.49
C GLU A 127 -28.45 -1.43 -6.87
N VAL A 128 -27.40 -2.24 -6.97
CA VAL A 128 -26.79 -2.60 -8.26
C VAL A 128 -27.25 -3.99 -8.66
N SER A 129 -27.87 -4.10 -9.84
CA SER A 129 -28.24 -5.39 -10.42
C SER A 129 -26.99 -6.17 -10.84
N LEU A 130 -26.78 -7.34 -10.24
CA LEU A 130 -25.66 -8.24 -10.57
C LEU A 130 -26.12 -9.35 -11.51
N LYS A 131 -25.20 -9.86 -12.33
CA LYS A 131 -25.44 -11.08 -13.12
C LYS A 131 -25.65 -12.26 -12.18
N LYS A 132 -26.74 -13.00 -12.36
CA LYS A 132 -27.01 -14.24 -11.63
C LYS A 132 -26.02 -15.31 -12.08
N ASP A 133 -25.09 -15.67 -11.20
CA ASP A 133 -24.08 -16.70 -11.43
C ASP A 133 -23.73 -17.38 -10.10
N LEU A 134 -23.26 -18.63 -10.15
CA LEU A 134 -22.91 -19.41 -8.96
C LEU A 134 -21.40 -19.62 -8.90
N THR A 135 -20.75 -19.00 -7.93
CA THR A 135 -19.30 -19.11 -7.73
C THR A 135 -18.94 -19.78 -6.41
N TRP A 136 -18.05 -20.77 -6.44
CA TRP A 136 -17.53 -21.42 -5.24
C TRP A 136 -16.22 -20.78 -4.77
N HIS A 137 -16.13 -20.47 -3.47
CA HIS A 137 -14.92 -19.95 -2.83
C HIS A 137 -14.36 -20.96 -1.82
N ALA A 138 -13.21 -21.54 -2.13
CA ALA A 138 -12.60 -22.60 -1.32
C ALA A 138 -12.13 -22.18 0.09
N THR A 139 -12.05 -20.89 0.38
CA THR A 139 -11.42 -20.35 1.61
C THR A 139 -12.42 -20.04 2.74
N ARG A 140 -13.72 -20.35 2.57
CA ARG A 140 -14.73 -20.16 3.63
C ARG A 140 -15.65 -21.39 3.72
N LEU A 141 -15.24 -22.35 4.54
CA LEU A 141 -16.11 -23.32 5.22
C LEU A 141 -15.78 -23.24 6.72
#